data_AF-A0AAJ2Y3E9-F1
#
_entry.id   AF-A0AAJ2Y3E9-F1
#
_cell.length_a   1.000
_cell.length_b   1.000
_cell.length_c   1.000
_cell.angle_alpha   90.00
_cell.angle_beta   90.00
_cell.angle_gamma   90.00
#
_symmetry.space_group_name_H-M   'P 1'
#
loop_
_entity.id
_entity.type
_entity.pdbx_description
1 polymer ?
#
loop_
_entity_poly.entity_id
_entity_poly.type
_entity_poly.pdbx_seq_one_letter_code
_entity_poly.pdbx_strand_id
1 'polypeptide(L)'
;MTRINLVHVKELADQHLMAEYRELPRVFGAVQKHVQARKRVRDFKINSTYLLGSGHVTFFYDKLLYLQKRHIDIVNECLRRGMKIQNTEVNDISGFPAEFCNDYVPTESEIKMSRDRLIEKLQMKPTWYKFTDVECPQYVKDMQNVSSNIESSTDMFDEIEEQIKDEMNNY
;
A
#
# COMPACT_ATOMS: atom_id res chain seq x y z
N MET A 1 -9.78 -5.87 4.88
CA MET A 1 -9.70 -4.50 5.42
C MET A 1 -9.27 -3.63 4.28
N THR A 2 -10.03 -2.59 3.91
CA THR A 2 -9.68 -1.73 2.77
C THR A 2 -8.42 -0.92 3.08
N ARG A 3 -7.43 -1.01 2.20
CA ARG A 3 -6.22 -0.17 2.24
C ARG A 3 -5.99 0.53 0.90
N ILE A 4 -5.89 1.85 0.95
CA ILE A 4 -5.48 2.71 -0.15
C ILE A 4 -4.00 3.06 0.07
N ASN A 5 -3.15 2.79 -0.90
CA ASN A 5 -1.74 3.15 -0.83
C ASN A 5 -1.54 4.55 -1.43
N LEU A 6 -0.41 5.17 -1.12
CA LEU A 6 0.01 6.45 -1.72
C LEU A 6 1.19 6.28 -2.68
N VAL A 7 1.87 5.14 -2.60
CA VAL A 7 2.96 4.78 -3.52
C VAL A 7 2.43 4.69 -4.95
N HIS A 8 3.27 5.10 -5.91
CA HIS A 8 2.96 5.06 -7.34
C HIS A 8 2.62 3.63 -7.79
N VAL A 9 1.59 3.46 -8.62
CA VAL A 9 1.03 2.13 -8.96
C VAL A 9 2.05 1.19 -9.60
N LYS A 10 2.98 1.73 -10.40
CA LYS A 10 4.08 0.97 -11.03
C LYS A 10 5.02 0.31 -10.02
N GLU A 11 5.11 0.87 -8.81
CA GLU A 11 5.96 0.34 -7.76
C GLU A 11 5.26 -0.72 -6.89
N LEU A 12 3.96 -0.94 -7.06
CA LEU A 12 3.24 -1.93 -6.26
C LEU A 12 3.61 -3.34 -6.73
N ALA A 13 3.76 -4.27 -5.77
CA ALA A 13 3.78 -5.70 -6.09
C ALA A 13 2.43 -6.13 -6.66
N ASP A 14 2.41 -7.18 -7.46
CA ASP A 14 1.21 -7.67 -8.17
C ASP A 14 0.03 -7.91 -7.23
N GLN A 15 0.31 -8.50 -6.06
CA GLN A 15 -0.68 -8.80 -5.03
C GLN A 15 -1.19 -7.54 -4.34
N HIS A 16 -0.34 -6.53 -4.16
CA HIS A 16 -0.75 -5.24 -3.59
C HIS A 16 -1.61 -4.46 -4.57
N LEU A 17 -1.22 -4.44 -5.85
CA LEU A 17 -1.98 -3.82 -6.94
C LEU A 17 -3.38 -4.45 -7.05
N MET A 18 -3.45 -5.79 -7.11
CA MET A 18 -4.73 -6.51 -7.19
C MET A 18 -5.57 -6.44 -5.92
N ALA A 19 -4.95 -6.27 -4.75
CA ALA A 19 -5.69 -6.00 -3.52
C ALA A 19 -6.33 -4.61 -3.59
N GLU A 20 -5.57 -3.59 -3.96
CA GLU A 20 -6.06 -2.22 -4.03
C GLU A 20 -7.14 -2.05 -5.11
N TYR A 21 -6.98 -2.67 -6.28
CA TYR A 21 -8.01 -2.74 -7.33
C TYR A 21 -9.38 -3.21 -6.80
N ARG A 22 -9.42 -4.21 -5.92
CA ARG A 22 -10.67 -4.75 -5.35
C ARG A 22 -11.20 -3.98 -4.15
N GLU A 23 -10.33 -3.23 -3.49
CA GLU A 23 -10.63 -2.59 -2.21
C GLU A 23 -10.98 -1.10 -2.36
N LEU A 24 -10.30 -0.39 -3.26
CA LEU A 24 -10.51 1.04 -3.51
C LEU A 24 -11.97 1.36 -3.87
N PRO A 25 -12.65 0.61 -4.77
CA PRO A 25 -14.03 0.91 -5.13
C PRO A 25 -15.03 0.88 -3.96
N ARG A 26 -14.68 0.19 -2.86
CA ARG A 26 -15.53 0.11 -1.66
C ARG A 26 -15.72 1.47 -1.00
N VAL A 27 -14.79 2.41 -1.18
CA VAL A 27 -14.89 3.76 -0.62
C VAL A 27 -16.02 4.54 -1.30
N PHE A 28 -16.16 4.47 -2.63
CA PHE A 28 -17.27 5.10 -3.34
C PHE A 28 -18.62 4.58 -2.84
N GLY A 29 -18.75 3.25 -2.71
CA GLY A 29 -19.97 2.63 -2.19
C GLY A 29 -20.28 3.02 -0.74
N ALA A 30 -19.26 3.22 0.09
CA ALA A 30 -19.43 3.71 1.46
C ALA A 30 -19.93 5.17 1.50
N VAL A 31 -19.28 6.05 0.72
CA VAL A 31 -19.71 7.46 0.63
C VAL A 31 -21.11 7.56 0.02
N GLN A 32 -21.45 6.75 -0.98
CA GLN A 32 -22.78 6.76 -1.60
C GLN A 32 -23.87 6.43 -0.59
N LYS A 33 -23.67 5.41 0.26
CA LYS A 33 -24.60 5.08 1.35
C LYS A 33 -24.75 6.22 2.34
N HIS A 34 -23.66 6.91 2.66
CA HIS A 34 -23.68 8.06 3.55
C HIS A 34 -24.43 9.26 2.95
N VAL A 35 -24.22 9.56 1.67
CA VAL A 35 -24.94 10.60 0.94
C VAL A 35 -26.43 10.30 0.89
N GLN A 36 -26.81 9.04 0.62
CA GLN A 36 -28.21 8.58 0.66
C GLN A 36 -28.83 8.75 2.06
N ALA A 37 -28.04 8.54 3.11
CA ALA A 37 -28.42 8.80 4.50
C ALA A 37 -28.34 10.29 4.89
N ARG A 38 -28.20 11.21 3.92
CA ARG A 38 -28.11 12.67 4.09
C ARG A 38 -26.95 13.11 4.98
N LYS A 39 -25.88 12.31 5.07
CA LYS A 39 -24.65 12.70 5.75
C LYS A 39 -23.83 13.63 4.89
N ARG A 40 -23.15 14.56 5.55
CA ARG A 40 -22.24 15.55 4.98
C ARG A 40 -20.82 15.27 5.42
N VAL A 41 -19.83 15.81 4.73
CA VAL A 41 -18.41 15.63 5.09
C VAL A 41 -18.12 15.98 6.55
N ARG A 42 -18.72 17.07 7.05
CA ARG A 42 -18.61 17.54 8.45
C ARG A 42 -19.11 16.53 9.50
N ASP A 43 -19.90 15.54 9.11
CA ASP A 43 -20.42 14.52 10.02
C ASP A 43 -19.39 13.41 10.28
N PHE A 44 -18.26 13.44 9.56
CA PHE A 44 -17.18 12.47 9.68
C PHE A 44 -15.95 13.08 10.35
N LYS A 45 -15.29 12.28 11.19
CA LYS A 45 -13.97 12.61 11.72
C LYS A 45 -12.90 12.27 10.67
N ILE A 46 -12.69 13.19 9.73
CA ILE A 46 -11.64 13.09 8.71
C ILE A 46 -10.35 13.66 9.32
N ASN A 47 -9.29 12.86 9.32
CA ASN A 47 -7.99 13.32 9.78
C ASN A 47 -7.38 14.30 8.76
N SER A 48 -6.61 15.27 9.25
CA SER A 48 -5.91 16.25 8.41
C SER A 48 -4.72 15.65 7.66
N THR A 49 -4.15 14.57 8.18
CA THR A 49 -3.01 13.85 7.60
C THR A 49 -3.36 12.39 7.36
N TYR A 50 -2.70 11.81 6.38
CA TYR A 50 -2.80 10.39 6.07
C TYR A 50 -2.36 9.54 7.27
N LEU A 51 -3.09 8.46 7.47
CA LEU A 51 -2.88 7.51 8.56
C LEU A 51 -3.22 6.10 8.15
N LEU A 52 -2.69 5.13 8.86
CA LEU A 52 -3.00 3.71 8.71
C LEU A 52 -3.82 3.20 9.91
N GLY A 53 -4.69 2.22 9.66
CA GLY A 53 -5.53 1.62 10.70
C GLY A 53 -6.87 2.33 10.88
N SER A 54 -7.25 2.64 12.12
CA SER A 54 -8.55 3.25 12.42
C SER A 54 -8.66 4.65 11.79
N GLY A 55 -9.74 4.91 11.07
CA GLY A 55 -9.95 6.18 10.35
C GLY A 55 -9.28 6.27 8.99
N HIS A 56 -8.53 5.26 8.54
CA HIS A 56 -7.87 5.25 7.23
C HIS A 56 -8.86 5.39 6.07
N VAL A 57 -9.98 4.66 6.09
CA VAL A 57 -11.00 4.76 5.03
C VAL A 57 -11.73 6.10 5.09
N THR A 58 -12.08 6.56 6.30
CA THR A 58 -12.74 7.85 6.54
C THR A 58 -11.90 9.02 6.04
N PHE A 59 -10.56 8.93 6.13
CA PHE A 59 -9.64 9.93 5.58
C PHE A 59 -9.89 10.21 4.09
N PHE A 60 -10.38 9.25 3.32
CA PHE A 60 -10.62 9.40 1.88
C PHE A 60 -12.05 9.78 1.52
N TYR A 61 -12.95 9.97 2.48
CA TYR A 61 -14.36 10.29 2.18
C TYR A 61 -14.50 11.58 1.40
N ASP A 62 -13.69 12.60 1.70
CA ASP A 62 -13.67 13.89 1.01
C ASP A 62 -12.74 13.93 -0.22
N LYS A 63 -12.16 12.80 -0.63
CA LYS A 63 -11.08 12.71 -1.64
C LYS A 63 -11.46 11.85 -2.85
N LEU A 64 -12.74 11.83 -3.25
CA LEU A 64 -13.21 10.93 -4.30
C LEU A 64 -12.55 11.18 -5.68
N LEU A 65 -12.15 12.42 -5.98
CA LEU A 65 -11.45 12.72 -7.22
C LEU A 65 -10.05 12.09 -7.24
N TYR A 66 -9.33 12.14 -6.12
CA TYR A 66 -8.06 11.43 -5.97
C TYR A 66 -8.23 9.92 -6.17
N LEU A 67 -9.25 9.32 -5.55
CA LEU A 67 -9.53 7.89 -5.68
C LEU A 67 -9.90 7.49 -7.10
N GLN A 68 -10.66 8.33 -7.82
CA GLN A 68 -11.05 8.06 -9.20
C GLN A 68 -9.81 8.02 -10.10
N LYS A 69 -8.93 9.03 -10.01
CA LYS A 69 -7.66 9.08 -10.74
C LYS A 69 -6.79 7.86 -10.42
N ARG A 70 -6.64 7.56 -9.14
CA ARG A 70 -5.87 6.40 -8.68
C ARG A 70 -6.44 5.08 -9.17
N HIS A 71 -7.76 4.92 -9.21
CA HIS A 71 -8.40 3.72 -9.74
C HIS A 71 -8.10 3.53 -11.23
N ILE A 72 -8.13 4.61 -12.02
CA ILE A 72 -7.75 4.60 -13.44
C ILE A 72 -6.30 4.11 -13.58
N ASP A 73 -5.38 4.67 -12.78
CA ASP A 73 -3.97 4.27 -12.81
C ASP A 73 -3.78 2.78 -12.44
N ILE A 74 -4.51 2.29 -11.44
CA ILE A 74 -4.48 0.88 -11.03
C ILE A 74 -5.00 -0.03 -12.15
N VAL A 75 -6.14 0.31 -12.76
CA VAL A 75 -6.73 -0.47 -13.86
C VAL A 75 -5.75 -0.53 -15.03
N ASN A 76 -5.18 0.60 -15.43
CA ASN A 76 -4.21 0.67 -16.51
C ASN A 76 -2.97 -0.18 -16.20
N GLU A 77 -2.46 -0.12 -14.97
CA GLU A 77 -1.30 -0.90 -14.55
C GLU A 77 -1.61 -2.40 -14.50
N CYS A 78 -2.79 -2.81 -14.04
CA CYS A 78 -3.24 -4.21 -14.08
C CYS A 78 -3.29 -4.74 -15.53
N LEU A 79 -3.89 -3.97 -16.44
CA LEU A 79 -3.98 -4.34 -17.86
C LEU A 79 -2.58 -4.42 -18.50
N ARG A 80 -1.70 -3.47 -18.18
CA ARG A 80 -0.31 -3.44 -18.67
C ARG A 80 0.48 -4.68 -18.24
N ARG A 81 0.24 -5.18 -17.02
CA ARG A 81 0.84 -6.43 -16.49
C ARG A 81 0.12 -7.71 -16.95
N GLY A 82 -0.81 -7.63 -17.89
CA GLY A 82 -1.55 -8.79 -18.40
C GLY A 82 -2.49 -9.45 -17.37
N MET A 83 -2.87 -8.73 -16.31
CA MET A 83 -3.76 -9.27 -15.27
C MET A 83 -5.20 -9.34 -15.79
N LYS A 84 -5.85 -10.48 -15.56
CA LYS A 84 -7.24 -10.69 -15.97
C LYS A 84 -8.20 -10.00 -14.99
N ILE A 85 -8.61 -8.77 -15.32
CA ILE A 85 -9.58 -7.97 -14.57
C ILE A 85 -10.86 -7.75 -15.39
N GLN A 86 -11.98 -7.47 -14.70
CA GLN A 86 -13.30 -7.30 -15.34
C GLN A 86 -13.85 -5.87 -15.20
N ASN A 87 -13.68 -5.24 -14.04
CA ASN A 87 -14.25 -3.93 -13.73
C ASN A 87 -13.25 -2.83 -14.08
N THR A 88 -13.17 -2.50 -15.38
CA THR A 88 -12.24 -1.49 -15.92
C THR A 88 -12.87 -0.10 -16.02
N GLU A 89 -14.16 0.02 -15.72
CA GLU A 89 -14.89 1.27 -15.83
C GLU A 89 -14.43 2.30 -14.80
N VAL A 90 -14.49 3.57 -15.20
CA VAL A 90 -14.22 4.70 -14.32
C VAL A 90 -15.38 4.81 -13.33
N ASN A 91 -15.05 4.94 -12.04
CA ASN A 91 -16.05 5.21 -11.01
C ASN A 91 -16.60 6.63 -11.24
N ASP A 92 -17.84 6.75 -11.72
CA ASP A 92 -18.48 8.06 -11.92
C ASP A 92 -18.74 8.74 -10.57
N ILE A 93 -18.20 9.94 -10.41
CA ILE A 93 -18.36 10.76 -9.20
C ILE A 93 -19.33 11.93 -9.39
N SER A 94 -19.90 12.11 -10.59
CA SER A 94 -20.78 13.24 -10.92
C SER A 94 -22.04 13.32 -10.05
N GLY A 95 -22.51 12.17 -9.56
CA GLY A 95 -23.67 12.07 -8.66
C GLY A 95 -23.38 12.37 -7.18
N PHE A 96 -22.11 12.63 -6.80
CA PHE A 96 -21.74 12.92 -5.43
C PHE A 96 -21.74 14.43 -5.14
N PRO A 97 -22.08 14.87 -3.92
CA PRO A 97 -21.90 16.26 -3.54
C PRO A 97 -20.44 16.69 -3.67
N ALA A 98 -20.21 17.91 -4.17
CA ALA A 98 -18.88 18.44 -4.46
C ALA A 98 -17.91 18.38 -3.27
N GLU A 99 -18.42 18.51 -2.03
CA GLU A 99 -17.61 18.41 -0.81
C GLU A 99 -16.91 17.05 -0.64
N PHE A 100 -17.44 15.96 -1.21
CA PHE A 100 -16.80 14.65 -1.18
C PHE A 100 -15.76 14.47 -2.31
N CYS A 101 -15.78 15.35 -3.32
CA CYS A 101 -15.09 15.15 -4.59
C CYS A 101 -13.80 15.98 -4.71
N ASN A 102 -13.05 16.15 -3.62
CA ASN A 102 -11.79 16.89 -3.68
C ASN A 102 -10.65 16.01 -4.20
N ASP A 103 -9.63 16.66 -4.75
CA ASP A 103 -8.35 16.03 -5.04
C ASP A 103 -7.47 15.97 -3.78
N TYR A 104 -6.38 15.22 -3.87
CA TYR A 104 -5.41 15.10 -2.78
C TYR A 104 -4.01 14.89 -3.34
N VAL A 105 -3.06 15.67 -2.84
CA VAL A 105 -1.64 15.56 -3.17
C VAL A 105 -0.93 15.12 -1.89
N PRO A 106 -0.49 13.84 -1.80
CA PRO A 106 0.19 13.35 -0.62
C PRO A 106 1.56 14.01 -0.47
N THR A 107 1.97 14.23 0.78
CA THR A 107 3.33 14.67 1.10
C THR A 107 4.31 13.50 1.07
N GLU A 108 5.61 13.80 0.94
CA GLU A 108 6.66 12.77 0.95
C GLU A 108 6.65 11.91 2.23
N SER A 109 6.32 12.49 3.39
CA SER A 109 6.23 11.75 4.65
C SER A 109 5.05 10.77 4.67
N GLU A 110 3.93 11.14 4.06
CA GLU A 110 2.74 10.28 3.93
C GLU A 110 2.98 9.15 2.92
N ILE A 111 3.65 9.46 1.80
CA ILE A 111 4.12 8.44 0.84
C ILE A 111 5.07 7.47 1.54
N LYS A 112 6.02 7.97 2.33
CA LYS A 112 6.93 7.12 3.12
C LYS A 112 6.16 6.23 4.08
N MET A 113 5.18 6.77 4.82
CA MET A 113 4.34 5.96 5.73
C MET A 113 3.59 4.84 4.98
N SER A 114 3.04 5.15 3.80
CA SER A 114 2.41 4.13 2.95
C SER A 114 3.42 3.08 2.48
N ARG A 115 4.64 3.49 2.14
CA ARG A 115 5.72 2.61 1.67
C ARG A 115 6.23 1.69 2.77
N ASP A 116 6.48 2.22 3.96
CA ASP A 116 6.93 1.45 5.13
C ASP A 116 5.95 0.29 5.40
N ARG A 117 4.64 0.53 5.28
CA ARG A 117 3.62 -0.52 5.43
C ARG A 117 3.64 -1.57 4.32
N LEU A 118 4.06 -1.23 3.10
CA LEU A 118 4.26 -2.20 2.03
C LEU A 118 5.49 -3.06 2.32
N ILE A 119 6.59 -2.44 2.76
CA ILE A 119 7.84 -3.11 3.15
C ILE A 119 7.57 -4.15 4.26
N GLU A 120 6.89 -3.76 5.33
CA GLU A 120 6.50 -4.71 6.40
C GLU A 120 5.75 -5.92 5.83
N LYS A 121 4.84 -5.69 4.87
CA LYS A 121 4.08 -6.78 4.25
C LYS A 121 4.92 -7.66 3.35
N LEU A 122 5.88 -7.11 2.62
CA LEU A 122 6.84 -7.85 1.80
C LEU A 122 7.71 -8.74 2.69
N GLN A 123 8.28 -8.20 3.78
CA GLN A 123 9.12 -8.92 4.73
C GLN A 123 8.41 -10.11 5.39
N MET A 124 7.09 -9.99 5.66
CA MET A 124 6.32 -11.10 6.20
C MET A 124 6.21 -12.30 5.24
N LYS A 125 6.32 -12.10 3.93
CA LYS A 125 6.16 -13.15 2.90
C LYS A 125 7.05 -12.88 1.66
N PRO A 126 8.39 -12.92 1.79
CA PRO A 126 9.31 -12.41 0.78
C PRO A 126 9.19 -13.13 -0.57
N THR A 127 8.89 -14.44 -0.56
CA THR A 127 8.78 -15.26 -1.77
C THR A 127 7.39 -15.22 -2.43
N TRP A 128 6.40 -14.63 -1.74
CA TRP A 128 5.01 -14.63 -2.23
C TRP A 128 4.73 -13.46 -3.17
N TYR A 129 5.35 -12.31 -2.93
CA TYR A 129 5.13 -11.12 -3.74
C TYR A 129 5.90 -11.15 -5.05
N LYS A 130 5.26 -10.66 -6.11
CA LYS A 130 5.80 -10.67 -7.46
C LYS A 130 5.75 -9.27 -8.07
N PHE A 131 6.68 -9.06 -8.99
CA PHE A 131 6.87 -7.85 -9.75
C PHE A 131 6.91 -8.25 -11.23
N THR A 132 5.75 -8.68 -11.76
CA THR A 132 5.64 -9.20 -13.13
C THR A 132 5.64 -8.04 -14.12
N ASP A 133 6.52 -8.12 -15.14
CA ASP A 133 6.66 -7.12 -16.20
C ASP A 133 6.82 -5.67 -15.68
N VAL A 134 7.51 -5.54 -14.55
CA VAL A 134 7.94 -4.26 -13.95
C VAL A 134 9.35 -4.37 -13.41
N GLU A 135 10.06 -3.24 -13.39
CA GLU A 135 11.28 -3.13 -12.62
C GLU A 135 10.97 -3.22 -11.12
N CYS A 136 11.77 -4.02 -10.40
CA CYS A 136 11.70 -4.06 -8.94
C CYS A 136 11.98 -2.66 -8.35
N PRO A 137 11.09 -2.10 -7.53
CA PRO A 137 11.28 -0.76 -6.96
C PRO A 137 12.52 -0.66 -6.08
N GLN A 138 13.14 0.53 -6.04
CA GLN A 138 14.36 0.74 -5.26
C GLN A 138 14.19 0.36 -3.79
N TYR A 139 13.06 0.74 -3.17
CA TYR A 139 12.81 0.43 -1.76
C TYR A 139 12.72 -1.09 -1.46
N VAL A 140 12.40 -1.91 -2.48
CA VAL A 140 12.37 -3.37 -2.35
C VAL A 140 13.79 -3.92 -2.44
N LYS A 141 14.60 -3.41 -3.36
CA LYS A 141 16.03 -3.74 -3.47
C LYS A 141 16.75 -3.38 -2.16
N ASP A 142 16.50 -2.18 -1.63
CA ASP A 142 17.08 -1.71 -0.37
C ASP A 142 16.69 -2.62 0.80
N MET A 143 15.42 -3.02 0.89
CA MET A 143 14.94 -3.96 1.90
C MET A 143 15.65 -5.31 1.81
N GLN A 144 15.83 -5.86 0.60
CA GLN A 144 16.50 -7.15 0.39
C GLN A 144 17.99 -7.10 0.78
N ASN A 145 18.68 -6.00 0.46
CA ASN A 145 20.08 -5.79 0.84
C ASN A 145 20.27 -5.68 2.35
N VAL A 146 19.33 -5.04 3.06
CA VAL A 146 19.37 -4.97 4.53
C VAL A 146 19.19 -6.36 5.14
N SER A 147 18.25 -7.17 4.63
CA SER A 147 18.04 -8.53 5.11
C SER A 147 19.27 -9.42 4.90
N SER A 148 19.92 -9.37 3.73
CA SER A 148 21.13 -10.17 3.47
C SER A 148 22.31 -9.77 4.36
N ASN A 149 22.48 -8.48 4.65
CA ASN A 149 23.55 -8.00 5.52
C ASN A 149 23.34 -8.41 6.99
N ILE A 150 22.08 -8.47 7.45
CA ILE A 150 21.75 -8.93 8.80
C ILE A 150 22.01 -10.43 8.92
N GLU A 151 21.53 -11.25 7.98
CA GLU A 151 21.79 -12.70 7.97
C GLU A 151 23.29 -13.00 7.98
N SER A 152 24.06 -12.36 7.09
CA SER A 152 25.53 -12.52 7.06
C SER A 152 26.22 -12.07 8.35
N SER A 153 25.68 -11.08 9.06
CA SER A 153 26.25 -10.65 10.35
C SER A 153 25.94 -11.67 11.43
N THR A 154 24.71 -12.18 11.50
CA THR A 154 24.28 -13.19 12.47
C THR A 154 25.06 -14.49 12.31
N ASP A 155 25.20 -14.99 11.08
CA ASP A 155 25.97 -16.21 10.80
C ASP A 155 27.44 -16.08 11.27
N MET A 156 28.05 -14.90 11.06
CA MET A 156 29.42 -14.62 11.51
C MET A 156 29.54 -14.59 13.05
N PHE A 157 28.53 -14.09 13.77
CA PHE A 157 28.53 -14.10 15.23
C PHE A 157 28.38 -15.53 15.78
N ASP A 158 27.52 -16.33 15.17
CA ASP A 158 27.30 -17.73 15.57
C ASP A 158 28.58 -18.58 15.37
N GLU A 159 29.30 -18.38 14.26
CA GLU A 159 30.59 -19.03 14.00
C GLU A 159 31.67 -18.65 15.04
N ILE A 160 31.74 -17.37 15.45
CA ILE A 160 32.68 -16.91 16.47
C ILE A 160 32.35 -17.51 17.84
N GLU A 161 31.06 -17.59 18.20
CA GLU A 161 30.64 -18.22 19.45
C GLU A 161 31.00 -19.71 19.51
N GLU A 162 30.86 -20.43 18.39
CA GLU A 162 31.22 -21.85 18.30
C GLU A 162 32.73 -22.05 18.48
N GLN A 163 33.56 -21.23 17.81
CA GLN A 163 35.02 -21.26 17.97
C GLN A 163 35.46 -21.01 19.41
N ILE A 164 34.87 -20.03 20.11
CA ILE A 164 35.19 -19.74 21.52
C ILE A 164 34.80 -20.92 22.43
N LYS A 165 33.66 -21.57 22.20
CA LYS A 165 33.21 -22.73 22.99
C LYS A 165 34.14 -23.93 22.79
N ASP A 166 34.61 -24.16 21.56
CA ASP A 166 35.55 -25.24 21.24
C ASP A 166 36.94 -25.01 21.84
N GLU A 167 37.41 -23.76 21.87
CA GLU A 167 38.67 -23.41 22.56
C GLU A 167 38.55 -23.58 24.08
N MET A 168 37.41 -23.23 24.68
CA MET A 168 37.19 -23.35 26.13
C MET A 168 37.00 -24.79 26.63
N ASN A 169 36.52 -25.71 25.78
CA ASN A 169 36.36 -27.14 26.13
C ASN A 169 37.65 -27.96 25.97
N ASN A 170 38.71 -27.39 25.38
CA ASN A 170 40.01 -28.04 25.19
C ASN A 170 41.04 -27.70 26.30
N TYR A 171 40.61 -27.04 27.38
CA TYR A 171 41.39 -26.76 28.60
C TYR A 171 40.77 -27.42 29.83
#